data_AF-K4JG35-F1
#
_entry.id   AF-K4JG35-F1
#
_cell.length_a   1.000
_cell.length_b   1.000
_cell.length_c   1.000
_cell.angle_alpha   90.00
_cell.angle_beta   90.00
_cell.angle_gamma   90.00
#
_symmetry.space_group_name_H-M   'P 1'
#
loop_
_entity.id
_entity.type
_entity.pdbx_description
1 polymer ?
#
loop_
_entity_poly.entity_id
_entity_poly.type
_entity_poly.pdbx_seq_one_letter_code
_entity_poly.pdbx_strand_id
1 'polypeptide(L)'
;FLTKQQVMDQMLWVPNWDGIIPQPAILKPQPRWTGKQIISMVIPKEVSLHSAPDSKEDNPLKDEGLLIQSGHLMWGLLTKKYVGAAAGGIVHVSYNELGPQGAMAFLNGVQQVVTHWLLQTGHSIGIGDTIPDKATIEKVQVHIDEEKAEVARLTAQATANELEALPGMNVRATFENKVSMALNQARDKAGTTTQKSLKDSNNAVTMASSGSKGSSINISQMTALVGQQIVEGKRIPFGFKYRTLPHFTKDDYSPEARGFVENSYLRGLTPSEFFFHAMAGREGLIDTAVKTAETGYIQRRLVKALEDLSARYDGTVRNSLGDVVQFLYGEDGLDAMCIEKQKLGILNMSDSQFEKKYRLDLANPPEWFKKDYEYGNELTGDKPSMALLDAEWDALLSDRRVVRRINKAKMNEEMMQLPLHIGRVIESAKRVFNVKANDRSNLRPSDVIVSIQDMLNKMKIVRGSDPISLEADANATILWKALVRSRLSFKEIVKDHRLNKLAFDHILGELLNRWDRAFVSPGEMVGVLAAQSIG
;
A
#
# COMPACT_ATOMS: atom_id res chain seq x y z
N PHE A 1 0.69 22.97 18.79
CA PHE A 1 0.61 22.52 20.20
C PHE A 1 -0.68 23.02 20.80
N LEU A 2 -1.25 22.27 21.75
CA LEU A 2 -2.53 22.59 22.40
C LEU A 2 -2.30 23.07 23.84
N THR A 3 -3.10 24.04 24.28
CA THR A 3 -3.14 24.51 25.67
C THR A 3 -3.94 23.54 26.54
N LYS A 4 -3.78 23.63 27.87
CA LYS A 4 -4.54 22.79 28.81
C LYS A 4 -6.07 22.92 28.61
N GLN A 5 -6.56 24.14 28.36
CA GLN A 5 -7.99 24.41 28.13
C GLN A 5 -8.48 23.74 26.84
N GLN A 6 -7.74 23.89 25.74
CA GLN A 6 -8.07 23.22 24.48
C GLN A 6 -8.06 21.70 24.64
N VAL A 7 -7.06 21.14 25.35
CA VAL A 7 -7.00 19.70 25.59
C VAL A 7 -8.21 19.21 26.39
N MET A 8 -8.57 19.90 27.49
CA MET A 8 -9.74 19.53 28.29
C MET A 8 -11.02 19.48 27.45
N ASP A 9 -11.20 20.46 26.57
CA ASP A 9 -12.35 20.54 25.68
C ASP A 9 -12.33 19.43 24.61
N GLN A 10 -11.17 19.20 23.97
CA GLN A 10 -11.00 18.12 22.98
C GLN A 10 -11.22 16.72 23.58
N MET A 11 -10.82 16.51 24.83
CA MET A 11 -10.91 15.20 25.49
C MET A 11 -12.34 14.76 25.80
N LEU A 12 -13.29 15.70 25.92
CA LEU A 12 -14.71 15.38 26.07
C LEU A 12 -15.28 14.67 24.84
N TRP A 13 -14.64 14.84 23.68
CA TRP A 13 -15.01 14.21 22.41
C TRP A 13 -14.26 12.91 22.15
N VAL A 14 -13.33 12.49 23.03
CA VAL A 14 -12.66 11.20 22.91
C VAL A 14 -13.61 10.11 23.43
N PRO A 15 -14.00 9.13 22.59
CA PRO A 15 -14.91 8.08 23.03
C PRO A 15 -14.24 7.19 24.08
N ASN A 16 -15.01 6.78 25.10
CA ASN A 16 -14.54 5.92 26.20
C ASN A 16 -13.31 6.47 26.94
N TRP A 17 -13.18 7.80 27.02
CA TRP A 17 -12.10 8.42 27.78
C TRP A 17 -12.13 7.97 29.26
N ASP A 18 -10.97 7.59 29.78
CA ASP A 18 -10.75 7.07 31.13
C ASP A 18 -10.79 8.14 32.23
N GLY A 19 -11.02 9.41 31.88
CA GLY A 19 -11.03 10.54 32.80
C GLY A 19 -9.63 11.06 33.16
N ILE A 20 -8.56 10.48 32.59
CA ILE A 20 -7.18 10.84 32.89
C ILE A 20 -6.62 11.74 31.79
N ILE A 21 -6.16 12.93 32.17
CA ILE A 21 -5.45 13.83 31.25
C ILE A 21 -4.02 13.31 31.07
N PRO A 22 -3.57 13.02 29.85
CA PRO A 22 -2.21 12.51 29.61
C PRO A 22 -1.17 13.54 30.03
N GLN A 23 0.04 13.07 30.37
CA GLN A 23 1.16 13.96 30.68
C GLN A 23 1.50 14.84 29.45
N PRO A 24 1.67 16.16 29.62
CA PRO A 24 2.04 17.04 28.51
C PRO A 24 3.42 16.68 27.95
N ALA A 25 3.56 16.73 26.63
CA ALA A 25 4.86 16.54 25.97
C ALA A 25 5.90 17.60 26.39
N ILE A 26 5.45 18.82 26.71
CA ILE A 26 6.30 19.91 27.17
C ILE A 26 5.81 20.35 28.55
N LEU A 27 6.67 20.27 29.56
CA LEU A 27 6.36 20.65 30.95
C LEU A 27 6.72 22.11 31.27
N LYS A 28 7.87 22.57 30.77
CA LYS A 28 8.40 23.93 30.99
C LYS A 28 8.62 24.60 29.63
N PRO A 29 8.39 25.93 29.51
CA PRO A 29 7.94 26.86 30.55
C PRO A 29 6.45 26.75 30.89
N GLN A 30 5.63 26.19 29.98
CA GLN A 30 4.21 25.93 30.20
C GLN A 30 3.83 24.53 29.70
N PRO A 31 2.87 23.86 30.36
CA PRO A 31 2.30 22.61 29.86
C PRO A 31 1.73 22.75 28.44
N ARG A 32 2.24 21.95 27.50
CA ARG A 32 1.73 21.85 26.13
C ARG A 32 1.63 20.39 25.69
N TRP A 33 0.55 20.10 24.96
CA TRP A 33 0.30 18.80 24.34
C TRP A 33 0.47 18.88 22.83
N THR A 34 0.81 17.75 22.21
CA THR A 34 0.87 17.64 20.75
C THR A 34 -0.45 17.11 20.18
N GLY A 35 -0.73 17.40 18.90
CA GLY A 35 -1.86 16.79 18.21
C GLY A 35 -1.73 15.26 18.13
N LYS A 36 -0.50 14.75 18.01
CA LYS A 36 -0.18 13.32 18.04
C LYS A 36 -0.59 12.66 19.35
N GLN A 37 -0.38 13.32 20.49
CA GLN A 37 -0.81 12.81 21.80
C GLN A 37 -2.33 12.66 21.88
N ILE A 38 -3.08 13.65 21.40
CA ILE A 38 -4.55 13.61 21.45
C ILE A 38 -5.11 12.56 20.50
N ILE A 39 -4.63 12.49 19.25
CA ILE A 39 -5.12 11.48 18.31
C ILE A 39 -4.76 10.06 18.74
N SER A 40 -3.63 9.87 19.44
CA SER A 40 -3.25 8.57 20.01
C SER A 40 -4.25 8.04 21.04
N MET A 41 -5.06 8.91 21.66
CA MET A 41 -6.09 8.46 22.60
C MET A 41 -7.25 7.74 21.90
N VAL A 42 -7.41 7.97 20.60
CA VAL A 42 -8.45 7.35 19.78
C VAL A 42 -7.96 6.08 19.09
N ILE A 43 -6.66 5.99 18.80
CA ILE A 43 -6.08 4.82 18.14
C ILE A 43 -6.12 3.64 19.14
N PRO A 44 -6.71 2.49 18.78
CA PRO A 44 -6.76 1.34 19.68
C PRO A 44 -5.35 0.84 20.04
N LYS A 45 -5.21 0.34 21.26
CA LYS A 45 -3.91 -0.14 21.80
C LYS A 45 -3.37 -1.33 21.01
N GLU A 46 -4.25 -2.07 20.35
CA GLU A 46 -3.97 -3.23 19.53
C GLU A 46 -3.19 -2.85 18.26
N VAL A 47 -3.39 -1.63 17.76
CA VAL A 47 -2.77 -1.15 16.52
C VAL A 47 -1.31 -0.81 16.76
N SER A 48 -0.43 -1.51 16.04
CA SER A 48 0.98 -1.16 15.90
C SER A 48 1.35 -1.19 14.43
N LEU A 49 1.87 -0.07 13.93
CA LEU A 49 2.19 0.13 12.52
C LEU A 49 3.57 0.75 12.40
N HIS A 50 4.37 0.23 11.49
CA HIS A 50 5.66 0.79 11.15
C HIS A 50 5.80 0.89 9.63
N SER A 51 5.85 2.12 9.14
CA SER A 51 6.24 2.44 7.77
C SER A 51 7.58 3.16 7.85
N ALA A 52 8.63 2.49 7.39
CA ALA A 52 9.96 3.08 7.35
C ALA A 52 9.96 4.38 6.53
N PRO A 53 10.74 5.39 6.94
CA PRO A 53 10.94 6.60 6.14
C PRO A 53 11.80 6.30 4.91
N ASP A 54 11.71 7.16 3.90
CA ASP A 54 12.52 7.03 2.68
C ASP A 54 14.01 7.22 2.98
N SER A 55 14.35 8.04 3.98
CA SER A 55 15.71 8.20 4.50
C SER A 55 16.27 6.94 5.18
N LYS A 56 15.43 5.97 5.53
CA LYS A 56 15.75 4.77 6.33
C LYS A 56 16.40 5.09 7.69
N GLU A 57 16.22 6.31 8.19
CA GLU A 57 16.65 6.71 9.52
C GLU A 57 15.62 6.27 10.56
N ASP A 58 16.05 5.79 11.72
CA ASP A 58 15.13 5.41 12.79
C ASP A 58 14.40 6.61 13.43
N ASN A 59 14.95 7.81 13.24
CA ASN A 59 14.42 9.07 13.77
C ASN A 59 14.30 10.11 12.64
N PRO A 60 13.22 10.07 11.84
CA PRO A 60 13.10 10.92 10.67
C PRO A 60 12.94 12.39 11.06
N LEU A 61 13.89 13.24 10.66
CA LEU A 61 13.89 14.68 10.96
C LEU A 61 12.69 15.43 10.37
N LYS A 62 12.16 14.94 9.25
CA LYS A 62 11.03 15.51 8.51
C LYS A 62 9.70 14.85 8.85
N ASP A 63 9.66 14.01 9.89
CA ASP A 63 8.45 13.27 10.26
C ASP A 63 7.92 12.38 9.10
N GLU A 64 8.86 11.92 8.26
CA GLU A 64 8.61 10.99 7.15
C GLU A 64 8.29 9.60 7.68
N GLY A 65 7.48 8.83 6.95
CA GLY A 65 7.03 7.50 7.38
C GLY A 65 5.95 7.56 8.48
N LEU A 66 5.83 6.48 9.25
CA LEU A 66 4.92 6.40 10.41
C LEU A 66 5.38 5.34 11.41
N LEU A 67 5.35 5.68 12.70
CA LEU A 67 5.46 4.70 13.78
C LEU A 67 4.34 4.88 14.79
N ILE A 68 3.48 3.88 14.86
CA ILE A 68 2.48 3.69 15.92
C ILE A 68 2.90 2.48 16.74
N GLN A 69 3.07 2.67 18.04
CA GLN A 69 3.39 1.61 18.99
C GLN A 69 2.29 1.53 20.04
N SER A 70 1.59 0.41 20.09
CA SER A 70 0.51 0.16 21.05
C SER A 70 -0.54 1.29 21.11
N GLY A 71 -1.01 1.75 19.96
CA GLY A 71 -1.94 2.87 19.85
C GLY A 71 -1.32 4.26 20.02
N HIS A 72 -0.05 4.36 20.42
CA HIS A 72 0.64 5.65 20.54
C HIS A 72 1.36 6.01 19.24
N LEU A 73 0.97 7.14 18.66
CA LEU A 73 1.64 7.74 17.51
C LEU A 73 2.95 8.42 17.96
N MET A 74 4.07 7.76 17.68
CA MET A 74 5.40 8.21 18.09
C MET A 74 5.92 9.30 17.15
N TRP A 75 5.90 9.02 15.85
CA TRP A 75 6.28 9.96 14.79
C TRP A 75 5.56 9.61 13.49
N GLY A 76 5.57 10.54 12.55
CA GLY A 76 4.89 10.47 11.27
C GLY A 76 3.58 11.27 11.23
N LEU A 77 3.20 11.63 10.02
CA LEU A 77 1.93 12.31 9.73
C LEU A 77 0.88 11.32 9.26
N LEU A 78 -0.33 11.42 9.83
CA LEU A 78 -1.48 10.66 9.40
C LEU A 78 -2.04 11.24 8.09
N THR A 79 -1.77 10.57 6.98
CA THR A 79 -2.29 10.89 5.65
C THR A 79 -3.29 9.83 5.19
N LYS A 80 -3.86 10.01 3.98
CA LYS A 80 -4.72 9.01 3.32
C LYS A 80 -4.10 7.60 3.30
N LYS A 81 -2.77 7.48 3.25
CA LYS A 81 -2.07 6.19 3.27
C LYS A 81 -2.30 5.38 4.55
N TYR A 82 -2.52 6.05 5.68
CA TYR A 82 -2.60 5.38 6.99
C TYR A 82 -4.01 5.34 7.56
N VAL A 83 -4.81 6.39 7.35
CA VAL A 83 -6.17 6.49 7.89
C VAL A 83 -7.23 6.15 6.82
N GLY A 84 -6.88 6.22 5.54
CA GLY A 84 -7.80 5.90 4.43
C GLY A 84 -7.96 4.39 4.20
N ALA A 85 -8.60 4.04 3.08
CA ALA A 85 -8.86 2.66 2.65
C ALA A 85 -7.61 1.95 2.07
N ALA A 86 -6.45 2.19 2.67
CA ALA A 86 -5.20 1.55 2.27
C ALA A 86 -5.04 0.19 2.97
N ALA A 87 -4.53 -0.81 2.24
CA ALA A 87 -4.17 -2.10 2.81
C ALA A 87 -3.10 -1.91 3.90
N GLY A 88 -3.35 -2.48 5.08
CA GLY A 88 -2.47 -2.34 6.25
C GLY A 88 -2.54 -0.97 6.94
N GLY A 89 -3.52 -0.12 6.60
CA GLY A 89 -3.83 1.10 7.34
C GLY A 89 -4.47 0.82 8.70
N ILE A 90 -4.66 1.88 9.51
CA ILE A 90 -5.21 1.79 10.87
C ILE A 90 -6.61 1.17 10.85
N VAL A 91 -7.47 1.56 9.91
CA VAL A 91 -8.84 1.03 9.81
C VAL A 91 -8.83 -0.48 9.52
N HIS A 92 -7.96 -0.92 8.61
CA HIS A 92 -7.82 -2.34 8.27
C HIS A 92 -7.31 -3.15 9.46
N VAL A 93 -6.28 -2.67 10.16
CA VAL A 93 -5.75 -3.36 11.35
C VAL A 93 -6.76 -3.38 12.48
N SER A 94 -7.46 -2.27 12.74
CA SER A 94 -8.53 -2.22 13.74
C SER A 94 -9.65 -3.21 13.43
N TYR A 95 -10.02 -3.38 12.15
CA TYR A 95 -11.01 -4.37 11.75
C TYR A 95 -10.53 -5.80 12.00
N ASN A 96 -9.29 -6.12 11.63
CA ASN A 96 -8.78 -7.50 11.75
C ASN A 96 -8.47 -7.90 13.21
N GLU A 97 -8.06 -6.95 14.06
CA GLU A 97 -7.72 -7.24 15.47
C GLU A 97 -8.91 -7.09 16.43
N LEU A 98 -9.81 -6.13 16.19
CA LEU A 98 -10.92 -5.81 17.10
C LEU A 98 -12.30 -6.06 16.49
N GLY A 99 -12.37 -6.48 15.24
CA GLY A 99 -13.62 -6.68 14.52
C GLY A 99 -14.29 -5.38 14.07
N PRO A 100 -15.52 -5.49 13.53
CA PRO A 100 -16.26 -4.35 12.96
C PRO A 100 -16.54 -3.25 13.99
N GLN A 101 -16.84 -3.62 15.25
CA GLN A 101 -17.15 -2.65 16.31
C GLN A 101 -15.92 -1.81 16.69
N GLY A 102 -14.73 -2.42 16.77
CA GLY A 102 -13.49 -1.71 17.06
C GLY A 102 -13.11 -0.74 15.95
N ALA A 103 -13.23 -1.15 14.69
CA ALA A 103 -13.02 -0.27 13.54
C ALA A 103 -14.01 0.91 13.53
N MET A 104 -15.29 0.65 13.82
CA MET A 104 -16.31 1.70 13.93
C MET A 104 -16.02 2.69 15.06
N ALA A 105 -15.61 2.19 16.23
CA ALA A 105 -15.24 3.03 17.37
C ALA A 105 -14.08 3.98 17.02
N PHE A 106 -13.06 3.47 16.30
CA PHE A 106 -11.96 4.28 15.80
C PHE A 106 -12.44 5.37 14.83
N LEU A 107 -13.28 5.02 13.83
CA LEU A 107 -13.80 5.99 12.86
C LEU A 107 -14.60 7.09 13.54
N ASN A 108 -15.49 6.74 14.47
CA ASN A 108 -16.30 7.69 15.22
C ASN A 108 -15.42 8.61 16.07
N GLY A 109 -14.47 8.05 16.82
CA GLY A 109 -13.58 8.85 17.67
C GLY A 109 -12.70 9.80 16.88
N VAL A 110 -12.16 9.37 15.73
CA VAL A 110 -11.31 10.23 14.91
C VAL A 110 -12.13 11.36 14.34
N GLN A 111 -13.34 11.06 13.84
CA GLN A 111 -14.24 12.09 13.32
C GLN A 111 -14.63 13.10 14.39
N GLN A 112 -15.01 12.67 15.60
CA GLN A 112 -15.40 13.57 16.68
C GLN A 112 -14.26 14.51 17.09
N VAL A 113 -13.08 13.96 17.40
CA VAL A 113 -11.92 14.73 17.85
C VAL A 113 -11.40 15.66 16.76
N VAL A 114 -11.22 15.15 15.53
CA VAL A 114 -10.67 15.96 14.43
C VAL A 114 -11.65 17.03 13.96
N THR A 115 -12.95 16.72 13.87
CA THR A 115 -13.95 17.72 13.46
C THR A 115 -14.07 18.83 14.48
N HIS A 116 -14.07 18.51 15.77
CA HIS A 116 -14.09 19.52 16.83
C HIS A 116 -12.82 20.37 16.85
N TRP A 117 -11.64 19.77 16.66
CA TRP A 117 -10.39 20.52 16.47
C TRP A 117 -10.41 21.42 15.23
N LEU A 118 -10.96 20.93 14.12
CA LEU A 118 -11.06 21.67 12.87
C LEU A 118 -12.04 22.84 12.98
N LEU A 119 -13.13 22.69 13.75
CA LEU A 119 -14.08 23.77 14.04
C LEU A 119 -13.40 24.97 14.72
N GLN A 120 -12.44 24.72 15.61
CA GLN A 120 -11.71 25.77 16.33
C GLN A 120 -10.57 26.36 15.50
N THR A 121 -9.88 25.52 14.72
CA THR A 121 -8.71 25.94 13.94
C THR A 121 -9.12 26.65 12.64
N GLY A 122 -10.18 26.16 12.00
CA GLY A 122 -10.60 26.54 10.67
C GLY A 122 -9.63 26.02 9.59
N HIS A 123 -10.17 25.73 8.41
CA HIS A 123 -9.39 25.50 7.20
C HIS A 123 -10.14 26.12 6.03
N SER A 124 -9.42 26.85 5.18
CA SER A 124 -10.00 27.55 4.03
C SER A 124 -8.98 27.56 2.89
N ILE A 125 -9.46 27.72 1.67
CA ILE A 125 -8.64 27.88 0.48
C ILE A 125 -9.13 29.12 -0.27
N GLY A 126 -8.19 29.93 -0.73
CA GLY A 126 -8.48 31.14 -1.51
C GLY A 126 -7.63 31.25 -2.75
N ILE A 127 -7.85 32.31 -3.54
CA ILE A 127 -7.03 32.57 -4.72
C ILE A 127 -5.56 32.79 -4.36
N GLY A 128 -5.27 33.31 -3.17
CA GLY A 128 -3.91 33.50 -2.67
C GLY A 128 -3.09 32.21 -2.57
N ASP A 129 -3.75 31.06 -2.38
CA ASP A 129 -3.07 29.75 -2.37
C ASP A 129 -2.60 29.32 -3.77
N THR A 130 -3.09 29.97 -4.82
CA THR A 130 -2.76 29.66 -6.22
C THR A 130 -1.76 30.62 -6.85
N ILE A 131 -1.30 31.64 -6.12
CA ILE A 131 -0.39 32.67 -6.65
C ILE A 131 1.05 32.28 -6.32
N PRO A 132 1.87 31.85 -7.31
CA PRO A 132 3.30 31.63 -7.10
C PRO A 132 4.07 32.95 -7.00
N ASP A 133 5.28 32.88 -6.44
CA ASP A 133 6.22 33.99 -6.40
C ASP A 133 6.77 34.33 -7.81
N LYS A 134 7.18 35.59 -8.01
CA LYS A 134 7.67 36.07 -9.31
C LYS A 134 8.88 35.26 -9.82
N ALA A 135 9.81 34.91 -8.94
CA ALA A 135 10.99 34.14 -9.32
C ALA A 135 10.61 32.73 -9.80
N THR A 136 9.59 32.11 -9.20
CA THR A 136 9.04 30.85 -9.70
C THR A 136 8.34 31.01 -11.04
N ILE A 137 7.57 32.09 -11.24
CA ILE A 137 6.93 32.38 -12.52
C ILE A 137 7.98 32.48 -13.65
N GLU A 138 9.07 33.21 -13.42
CA GLU A 138 10.17 33.34 -14.37
C GLU A 138 10.83 32.00 -14.66
N LYS A 139 11.10 31.19 -13.63
CA LYS A 139 11.65 29.83 -13.81
C LYS A 139 10.72 28.91 -14.59
N VAL A 140 9.42 28.96 -14.32
CA VAL A 140 8.42 28.18 -15.07
C VAL A 140 8.41 28.61 -16.54
N GLN A 141 8.49 29.91 -16.82
CA GLN A 141 8.55 30.41 -18.18
C GLN A 141 9.81 29.91 -18.91
N VAL A 142 10.98 29.95 -18.26
CA VAL A 142 12.22 29.40 -18.83
C VAL A 142 12.07 27.93 -19.20
N HIS A 143 11.48 27.10 -18.34
CA HIS A 143 11.23 25.69 -18.66
C HIS A 143 10.28 25.49 -19.84
N ILE A 144 9.27 26.35 -19.98
CA ILE A 144 8.34 26.30 -21.12
C ILE A 144 9.07 26.69 -22.40
N ASP A 145 9.86 27.75 -22.36
CA ASP A 145 10.61 28.26 -23.52
C ASP A 145 11.68 27.27 -23.99
N GLU A 146 12.37 26.59 -23.06
CA GLU A 146 13.32 25.50 -23.36
C GLU A 146 12.66 24.37 -24.18
N GLU A 147 11.49 23.91 -23.75
CA GLU A 147 10.80 22.80 -24.42
C GLU A 147 10.11 23.25 -25.71
N LYS A 148 9.66 24.51 -25.81
CA LYS A 148 9.21 25.11 -27.07
C LYS A 148 10.35 25.20 -28.09
N ALA A 149 11.56 25.56 -27.65
CA ALA A 149 12.74 25.57 -28.50
C ALA A 149 13.12 24.17 -28.98
N GLU A 150 12.95 23.14 -28.13
CA GLU A 150 13.13 21.75 -28.53
C GLU A 150 12.10 21.31 -29.57
N VAL A 151 10.82 21.68 -29.42
CA VAL A 151 9.80 21.42 -30.45
C VAL A 151 10.13 22.13 -31.76
N ALA A 152 10.63 23.36 -31.72
CA ALA A 152 11.09 24.07 -32.92
C ALA A 152 12.27 23.34 -33.60
N ARG A 153 13.22 22.83 -32.81
CA ARG A 153 14.35 22.01 -33.30
C ARG A 153 13.85 20.73 -33.96
N LEU A 154 12.94 20.00 -33.32
CA LEU A 154 12.34 18.79 -33.89
C LEU A 154 11.56 19.08 -35.17
N THR A 155 10.90 20.22 -35.25
CA THR A 155 10.16 20.66 -36.45
C THR A 155 11.12 20.98 -37.61
N ALA A 156 12.23 21.64 -37.31
CA ALA A 156 13.29 21.89 -38.30
C ALA A 156 13.90 20.59 -38.83
N GLN A 157 14.23 19.64 -37.94
CA GLN A 157 14.77 18.32 -38.33
C GLN A 157 13.78 17.52 -39.18
N ALA A 158 12.50 17.54 -38.82
CA ALA A 158 11.45 16.88 -39.61
C ALA A 158 11.31 17.52 -41.01
N THR A 159 11.42 18.84 -41.10
CA THR A 159 11.33 19.59 -42.38
C THR A 159 12.57 19.38 -43.25
N ALA A 160 13.75 19.25 -42.63
CA ALA A 160 15.01 18.91 -43.30
C ALA A 160 15.15 17.42 -43.65
N ASN A 161 14.15 16.60 -43.29
CA ASN A 161 14.14 15.14 -43.50
C ASN A 161 15.31 14.40 -42.80
N GLU A 162 15.79 14.95 -41.68
CA GLU A 162 16.85 14.39 -40.84
C GLU A 162 16.30 13.54 -39.68
N LEU A 163 14.98 13.54 -39.50
CA LEU A 163 14.32 12.82 -38.41
C LEU A 163 14.15 11.33 -38.76
N GLU A 164 14.96 10.48 -38.14
CA GLU A 164 14.80 9.03 -38.24
C GLU A 164 13.54 8.52 -37.52
N ALA A 165 12.84 7.60 -38.18
CA ALA A 165 11.66 6.95 -37.63
C ALA A 165 12.04 5.92 -36.57
N LEU A 166 11.32 5.92 -35.45
CA LEU A 166 11.46 4.87 -34.44
C LEU A 166 10.91 3.53 -34.96
N PRO A 167 11.44 2.38 -34.49
CA PRO A 167 10.96 1.07 -34.91
C PRO A 167 9.45 0.91 -34.75
N GLY A 168 8.75 0.50 -35.81
CA GLY A 168 7.29 0.32 -35.81
C GLY A 168 6.47 1.62 -35.95
N MET A 169 7.10 2.77 -36.15
CA MET A 169 6.44 4.06 -36.36
C MET A 169 6.82 4.66 -37.71
N ASN A 170 5.94 5.50 -38.27
CA ASN A 170 6.30 6.36 -39.40
C ASN A 170 6.97 7.66 -38.88
N VAL A 171 7.62 8.41 -39.77
CA VAL A 171 8.34 9.66 -39.43
C VAL A 171 7.41 10.66 -38.74
N ARG A 172 6.16 10.80 -39.21
CA ARG A 172 5.18 11.73 -38.62
C ARG A 172 4.73 11.32 -37.21
N ALA A 173 4.50 10.02 -36.98
CA ALA A 173 4.15 9.49 -35.66
C ALA A 173 5.34 9.62 -34.71
N THR A 174 6.56 9.41 -35.21
CA THR A 174 7.78 9.64 -34.43
C THR A 174 7.92 11.12 -34.03
N PHE A 175 7.67 12.04 -34.97
CA PHE A 175 7.63 13.48 -34.68
C PHE A 175 6.60 13.81 -33.60
N GLU A 176 5.35 13.39 -33.78
CA GLU A 176 4.27 13.66 -32.82
C GLU A 176 4.55 13.03 -31.44
N ASN A 177 5.17 11.85 -31.39
CA ASN A 177 5.59 11.21 -30.15
C ASN A 177 6.65 12.03 -29.41
N LYS A 178 7.75 12.41 -30.10
CA LYS A 178 8.83 13.23 -29.51
C LYS A 178 8.33 14.59 -29.04
N VAL A 179 7.48 15.25 -29.83
CA VAL A 179 6.87 16.55 -29.45
C VAL A 179 5.96 16.39 -28.23
N SER A 180 5.13 15.34 -28.19
CA SER A 180 4.25 15.10 -27.04
C SER A 180 5.06 14.80 -25.77
N MET A 181 6.19 14.10 -25.88
CA MET A 181 7.11 13.87 -24.76
C MET A 181 7.71 15.19 -24.23
N ALA A 182 8.24 16.04 -25.10
CA ALA A 182 8.81 17.34 -24.72
C ALA A 182 7.77 18.23 -24.01
N LEU A 183 6.55 18.34 -24.56
CA LEU A 183 5.48 19.16 -23.98
C LEU A 183 4.96 18.60 -22.63
N ASN A 184 4.92 17.27 -22.47
CA ASN A 184 4.60 16.66 -21.18
C ASN A 184 5.72 16.90 -20.16
N GLN A 185 6.99 16.84 -20.59
CA GLN A 185 8.13 17.16 -19.74
C GLN A 185 8.12 18.61 -19.28
N ALA A 186 7.73 19.55 -20.16
CA ALA A 186 7.53 20.96 -19.80
C ALA A 186 6.53 21.10 -18.65
N ARG A 187 5.37 20.43 -18.77
CA ARG A 187 4.33 20.41 -17.74
C ARG A 187 4.86 19.86 -16.41
N ASP A 188 5.52 18.72 -16.44
CA ASP A 188 5.97 18.02 -15.22
C ASP A 188 7.09 18.78 -14.50
N LYS A 189 8.04 19.38 -15.26
CA LYS A 189 9.08 20.28 -14.72
C LYS A 189 8.47 21.51 -14.06
N ALA A 190 7.59 22.21 -14.77
CA ALA A 190 6.92 23.40 -14.27
C ALA A 190 6.10 23.10 -13.00
N GLY A 191 5.32 22.01 -13.01
CA GLY A 191 4.57 21.56 -11.85
C GLY A 191 5.43 21.24 -10.64
N THR A 192 6.56 20.56 -10.85
CA THR A 192 7.51 20.24 -9.77
C THR A 192 8.16 21.50 -9.20
N THR A 193 8.57 22.44 -10.06
CA THR A 193 9.17 23.71 -9.64
C THR A 193 8.18 24.54 -8.83
N THR A 194 6.92 24.64 -9.28
CA THR A 194 5.89 25.36 -8.53
C THR A 194 5.53 24.68 -7.21
N GLN A 195 5.40 23.35 -7.18
CA GLN A 195 5.12 22.64 -5.94
C GLN A 195 6.22 22.85 -4.89
N LYS A 196 7.49 22.89 -5.31
CA LYS A 196 8.63 23.15 -4.41
C LYS A 196 8.71 24.60 -3.94
N SER A 197 8.14 25.55 -4.67
CA SER A 197 8.17 26.97 -4.28
C SER A 197 7.04 27.33 -3.32
N LEU A 198 5.91 26.64 -3.42
CA LEU A 198 4.79 26.83 -2.50
C LEU A 198 5.19 26.38 -1.09
N LYS A 199 4.84 27.19 -0.10
CA LYS A 199 5.09 26.90 1.31
C LYS A 199 4.27 25.70 1.75
N ASP A 200 4.79 24.91 2.68
CA ASP A 200 4.06 23.80 3.31
C ASP A 200 2.76 24.25 4.01
N SER A 201 2.71 25.52 4.45
CA SER A 201 1.52 26.12 5.07
C SER A 201 0.42 26.52 4.07
N ASN A 202 0.65 26.37 2.76
CA ASN A 202 -0.34 26.65 1.73
C ASN A 202 -1.48 25.63 1.82
N ASN A 203 -2.72 26.09 1.74
CA ASN A 203 -3.88 25.22 1.97
C ASN A 203 -4.06 24.20 0.84
N ALA A 204 -3.80 24.58 -0.40
CA ALA A 204 -3.86 23.67 -1.54
C ALA A 204 -2.81 22.56 -1.43
N VAL A 205 -1.59 22.90 -1.00
CA VAL A 205 -0.51 21.93 -0.75
C VAL A 205 -0.89 20.99 0.39
N THR A 206 -1.46 21.51 1.48
CA THR A 206 -1.92 20.71 2.63
C THR A 206 -3.02 19.73 2.24
N MET A 207 -3.98 20.14 1.41
CA MET A 207 -5.05 19.26 0.91
C MET A 207 -4.51 18.15 0.01
N ALA A 208 -3.58 18.48 -0.89
CA ALA A 208 -2.97 17.50 -1.78
C ALA A 208 -2.05 16.51 -1.02
N SER A 209 -1.23 17.00 -0.08
CA SER A 209 -0.30 16.16 0.70
C SER A 209 -1.01 15.26 1.70
N SER A 210 -2.11 15.72 2.31
CA SER A 210 -2.99 14.88 3.14
C SER A 210 -3.72 13.80 2.32
N GLY A 211 -3.91 14.03 1.02
CA GLY A 211 -4.67 13.18 0.12
C GLY A 211 -6.19 13.33 0.27
N SER A 212 -6.65 14.42 0.88
CA SER A 212 -8.09 14.70 1.08
C SER A 212 -8.78 15.06 -0.23
N LYS A 213 -8.24 16.02 -0.99
CA LYS A 213 -8.70 16.35 -2.34
C LYS A 213 -7.62 17.09 -3.12
N GLY A 214 -7.59 16.84 -4.42
CA GLY A 214 -6.58 17.40 -5.32
C GLY A 214 -5.28 16.60 -5.33
N SER A 215 -4.44 16.92 -6.30
CA SER A 215 -3.13 16.32 -6.54
C SER A 215 -2.14 17.40 -6.96
N SER A 216 -0.84 17.06 -7.02
CA SER A 216 0.20 17.95 -7.56
C SER A 216 -0.14 18.47 -8.96
N ILE A 217 -0.82 17.66 -9.78
CA ILE A 217 -1.26 18.06 -11.13
C ILE A 217 -2.27 19.21 -11.05
N ASN A 218 -3.23 19.14 -10.12
CA ASN A 218 -4.24 20.20 -9.99
C ASN A 218 -3.60 21.52 -9.55
N ILE A 219 -2.65 21.47 -8.62
CA ILE A 219 -1.89 22.67 -8.20
C ILE A 219 -1.11 23.23 -9.38
N SER A 220 -0.40 22.37 -10.13
CA SER A 220 0.35 22.77 -11.32
C SER A 220 -0.54 23.44 -12.38
N GLN A 221 -1.73 22.90 -12.66
CA GLN A 221 -2.64 23.47 -13.64
C GLN A 221 -3.26 24.80 -13.21
N MET A 222 -3.54 24.97 -11.92
CA MET A 222 -4.05 26.24 -11.39
C MET A 222 -2.99 27.34 -11.39
N THR A 223 -1.73 26.99 -11.15
CA THR A 223 -0.66 27.97 -10.85
C THR A 223 0.33 28.18 -12.00
N ALA A 224 0.78 27.11 -12.66
CA ALA A 224 1.86 27.11 -13.64
C ALA A 224 1.36 27.10 -15.09
N LEU A 225 0.82 25.97 -15.56
CA LEU A 225 0.26 25.80 -16.90
C LEU A 225 -0.72 24.61 -16.95
N VAL A 226 -1.71 24.68 -17.83
CA VAL A 226 -2.66 23.57 -18.04
C VAL A 226 -2.02 22.41 -18.83
N GLY A 227 -1.20 22.73 -19.83
CA GLY A 227 -0.46 21.75 -20.65
C GLY A 227 -1.18 21.32 -21.94
N GLN A 228 -0.65 20.27 -22.58
CA GLN A 228 -1.13 19.79 -23.89
C GLN A 228 -2.54 19.19 -23.82
N GLN A 229 -3.44 19.67 -24.68
CA GLN A 229 -4.75 19.09 -24.88
C GLN A 229 -4.68 17.95 -25.90
N ILE A 230 -5.29 16.82 -25.55
CA ILE A 230 -5.27 15.58 -26.32
C ILE A 230 -6.72 15.23 -26.69
N VAL A 231 -6.93 14.84 -27.94
CA VAL A 231 -8.19 14.32 -28.47
C VAL A 231 -7.91 13.01 -29.20
N GLU A 232 -8.59 11.93 -28.84
CA GLU A 232 -8.40 10.58 -29.40
C GLU A 232 -6.93 10.11 -29.36
N GLY A 233 -6.23 10.42 -28.26
CA GLY A 233 -4.83 10.05 -28.06
C GLY A 233 -3.82 10.82 -28.92
N LYS A 234 -4.25 11.88 -29.61
CA LYS A 234 -3.39 12.74 -30.45
C LYS A 234 -3.52 14.21 -30.05
N ARG A 235 -2.54 15.04 -30.40
CA ARG A 235 -2.71 16.51 -30.34
C ARG A 235 -3.87 16.94 -31.25
N ILE A 236 -4.49 18.08 -30.94
CA ILE A 236 -5.69 18.58 -31.62
C ILE A 236 -5.59 18.44 -33.14
N PRO A 237 -6.43 17.63 -33.80
CA PRO A 237 -6.30 17.35 -35.23
C PRO A 237 -6.60 18.58 -36.09
N PHE A 238 -6.15 18.56 -37.35
CA PHE A 238 -6.50 19.60 -38.32
C PHE A 238 -7.96 19.42 -38.77
N GLY A 239 -8.88 20.14 -38.13
CA GLY A 239 -10.30 20.16 -38.51
C GLY A 239 -10.58 21.01 -39.76
N PHE A 240 -9.77 22.03 -40.03
CA PHE A 240 -9.80 22.79 -41.28
C PHE A 240 -8.71 22.29 -42.23
N LYS A 241 -8.78 22.71 -43.51
CA LYS A 241 -7.80 22.34 -44.53
C LYS A 241 -6.37 22.70 -44.10
N TYR A 242 -5.61 21.68 -43.66
CA TYR A 242 -4.23 21.76 -43.16
C TYR A 242 -4.02 22.70 -41.96
N ARG A 243 -5.03 22.92 -41.10
CA ARG A 243 -4.90 23.75 -39.89
C ARG A 243 -5.95 23.43 -38.85
N THR A 244 -5.72 23.82 -37.59
CA THR A 244 -6.64 23.56 -36.46
C THR A 244 -7.76 24.60 -36.36
N LEU A 245 -7.43 25.90 -36.45
CA LEU A 245 -8.37 27.02 -36.44
C LEU A 245 -8.09 27.97 -37.62
N PRO A 246 -9.06 28.79 -38.06
CA PRO A 246 -8.86 29.75 -39.15
C PRO A 246 -7.83 30.84 -38.84
N HIS A 247 -7.52 31.04 -37.55
CA HIS A 247 -6.53 31.99 -37.05
C HIS A 247 -5.08 31.54 -37.23
N PHE A 248 -4.83 30.25 -37.47
CA PHE A 248 -3.50 29.70 -37.70
C PHE A 248 -3.20 29.55 -39.19
N THR A 249 -1.91 29.60 -39.52
CA THR A 249 -1.41 29.33 -40.88
C THR A 249 -1.56 27.84 -41.21
N LYS A 250 -1.44 27.51 -42.49
CA LYS A 250 -1.49 26.11 -42.94
C LYS A 250 -0.20 25.41 -42.56
N ASP A 251 -0.32 24.12 -42.25
CA ASP A 251 0.78 23.22 -41.88
C ASP A 251 1.57 23.70 -40.65
N ASP A 252 0.88 24.38 -39.73
CA ASP A 252 1.44 24.81 -38.47
C ASP A 252 1.41 23.66 -37.43
N TYR A 253 2.59 23.15 -37.10
CA TYR A 253 2.81 22.07 -36.12
C TYR A 253 3.29 22.57 -34.75
N SER A 254 3.32 23.89 -34.55
CA SER A 254 3.70 24.53 -33.29
C SER A 254 2.85 24.04 -32.11
N PRO A 255 3.37 24.13 -30.87
CA PRO A 255 2.60 23.81 -29.67
C PRO A 255 1.27 24.57 -29.61
N GLU A 256 1.28 25.88 -29.88
CA GLU A 256 0.12 26.77 -29.77
C GLU A 256 -0.97 26.40 -30.77
N ALA A 257 -0.60 26.15 -32.03
CA ALA A 257 -1.55 25.76 -33.06
C ALA A 257 -2.15 24.38 -32.81
N ARG A 258 -1.43 23.50 -32.10
CA ARG A 258 -1.81 22.09 -31.87
C ARG A 258 -2.33 21.84 -30.46
N GLY A 259 -2.73 22.87 -29.71
CA GLY A 259 -3.48 22.74 -28.46
C GLY A 259 -2.64 22.65 -27.19
N PHE A 260 -1.40 23.14 -27.20
CA PHE A 260 -0.65 23.37 -25.96
C PHE A 260 -1.17 24.61 -25.26
N VAL A 261 -1.62 24.46 -24.01
CA VAL A 261 -2.08 25.57 -23.18
C VAL A 261 -0.96 25.97 -22.23
N GLU A 262 -0.33 27.10 -22.54
CA GLU A 262 0.78 27.66 -21.77
C GLU A 262 0.29 28.37 -20.50
N ASN A 263 -0.91 28.95 -20.56
CA ASN A 263 -1.47 29.66 -19.43
C ASN A 263 -1.99 28.69 -18.34
N SER A 264 -1.99 29.18 -17.11
CA SER A 264 -2.67 28.54 -15.98
C SER A 264 -4.10 29.04 -15.82
N TYR A 265 -4.92 28.34 -15.04
CA TYR A 265 -6.28 28.83 -14.74
C TYR A 265 -6.27 30.18 -14.02
N LEU A 266 -5.22 30.49 -13.24
CA LEU A 266 -5.07 31.80 -12.60
C LEU A 266 -4.82 32.92 -13.62
N ARG A 267 -3.98 32.70 -14.62
CA ARG A 267 -3.70 33.68 -15.69
C ARG A 267 -4.89 33.87 -16.63
N GLY A 268 -5.68 32.80 -16.81
CA GLY A 268 -6.76 32.74 -17.77
C GLY A 268 -6.27 32.27 -19.14
N LEU A 269 -7.15 31.58 -19.87
CA LEU A 269 -6.84 31.00 -21.17
C LEU A 269 -7.13 32.00 -22.28
N THR A 270 -6.30 32.02 -23.32
CA THR A 270 -6.60 32.73 -24.57
C THR A 270 -7.78 32.07 -25.30
N PRO A 271 -8.46 32.77 -26.23
CA PRO A 271 -9.61 32.18 -26.94
C PRO A 271 -9.30 30.87 -27.67
N SER A 272 -8.11 30.76 -28.29
CA SER A 272 -7.67 29.53 -28.95
C SER A 272 -7.44 28.39 -27.95
N GLU A 273 -6.74 28.67 -26.84
CA GLU A 273 -6.51 27.70 -25.75
C GLU A 273 -7.84 27.25 -25.13
N PHE A 274 -8.76 28.17 -24.89
CA PHE A 274 -10.08 27.87 -24.34
C PHE A 274 -10.87 26.92 -25.25
N PHE A 275 -10.86 27.17 -26.56
CA PHE A 275 -11.55 26.30 -27.51
C PHE A 275 -10.93 24.89 -27.58
N PHE A 276 -9.59 24.80 -27.59
CA PHE A 276 -8.90 23.50 -27.56
C PHE A 276 -9.14 22.75 -26.25
N HIS A 277 -9.14 23.46 -25.12
CA HIS A 277 -9.45 22.89 -23.82
C HIS A 277 -10.91 22.40 -23.75
N ALA A 278 -11.86 23.16 -24.30
CA ALA A 278 -13.25 22.75 -24.40
C ALA A 278 -13.43 21.50 -25.30
N MET A 279 -12.65 21.38 -26.39
CA MET A 279 -12.66 20.22 -27.27
C MET A 279 -12.22 18.95 -26.53
N ALA A 280 -11.09 19.01 -25.81
CA ALA A 280 -10.61 17.89 -25.00
C ALA A 280 -11.56 17.58 -23.82
N GLY A 281 -12.09 18.61 -23.16
CA GLY A 281 -13.08 18.45 -22.10
C GLY A 281 -14.37 17.77 -22.58
N ARG A 282 -14.80 18.06 -23.82
CA ARG A 282 -15.97 17.42 -24.43
C ARG A 282 -15.76 15.94 -24.68
N GLU A 283 -14.58 15.51 -25.11
CA GLU A 283 -14.25 14.09 -25.24
C GLU A 283 -14.40 13.39 -23.89
N GLY A 284 -13.85 13.95 -22.81
CA GLY A 284 -13.97 13.38 -21.46
C GLY A 284 -15.42 13.24 -20.98
N LEU A 285 -16.28 14.22 -21.30
CA LEU A 285 -17.72 14.15 -21.00
C LEU A 285 -18.43 13.05 -21.79
N ILE A 286 -18.10 12.90 -23.07
CA ILE A 286 -18.66 11.85 -23.94
C ILE A 286 -18.19 10.48 -23.46
N ASP A 287 -16.90 10.31 -23.20
CA ASP A 287 -16.29 9.08 -22.69
C ASP A 287 -16.92 8.67 -21.36
N THR A 288 -17.17 9.62 -20.46
CA THR A 288 -17.89 9.35 -19.20
C THR A 288 -19.31 8.81 -19.46
N ALA A 289 -20.04 9.41 -20.41
CA ALA A 289 -21.39 8.97 -20.74
C ALA A 289 -21.41 7.56 -21.36
N VAL A 290 -20.48 7.27 -22.27
CA VAL A 290 -20.33 5.96 -22.92
C VAL A 290 -19.92 4.90 -21.90
N LYS A 291 -18.86 5.17 -21.11
CA LYS A 291 -18.39 4.27 -20.06
C LYS A 291 -19.49 3.94 -19.06
N THR A 292 -20.29 4.92 -18.64
CA THR A 292 -21.41 4.67 -17.71
C THR A 292 -22.40 3.64 -18.26
N ALA A 293 -22.73 3.70 -19.56
CA ALA A 293 -23.63 2.75 -20.18
C ALA A 293 -22.98 1.36 -20.36
N GLU A 294 -21.74 1.32 -20.81
CA GLU A 294 -21.02 0.07 -21.08
C GLU A 294 -20.65 -0.68 -19.80
N THR A 295 -20.08 -0.01 -18.79
CA THR A 295 -19.68 -0.66 -17.53
C THR A 295 -20.89 -1.20 -16.78
N GLY A 296 -22.00 -0.47 -16.75
CA GLY A 296 -23.25 -0.94 -16.14
C GLY A 296 -23.80 -2.20 -16.85
N TYR A 297 -23.72 -2.25 -18.18
CA TYR A 297 -24.14 -3.43 -18.93
C TYR A 297 -23.20 -4.62 -18.75
N ILE A 298 -21.88 -4.39 -18.73
CA ILE A 298 -20.87 -5.42 -18.43
C ILE A 298 -21.11 -5.99 -17.03
N GLN A 299 -21.32 -5.13 -16.03
CA GLN A 299 -21.58 -5.54 -14.66
C GLN A 299 -22.82 -6.44 -14.57
N ARG A 300 -23.93 -6.05 -15.22
CA ARG A 300 -25.14 -6.88 -15.29
C ARG A 300 -24.86 -8.24 -15.94
N ARG A 301 -24.07 -8.29 -17.02
CA ARG A 301 -23.72 -9.54 -17.70
C ARG A 301 -22.86 -10.45 -16.82
N LEU A 302 -21.88 -9.89 -16.11
CA LEU A 302 -21.05 -10.65 -15.17
C LEU A 302 -21.90 -11.24 -14.04
N VAL A 303 -22.76 -10.44 -13.42
CA VAL A 303 -23.66 -10.92 -12.37
C VAL A 303 -24.55 -12.03 -12.92
N LYS A 304 -25.17 -11.85 -14.09
CA LYS A 304 -26.03 -12.88 -14.70
C LYS A 304 -25.30 -14.16 -15.10
N ALA A 305 -24.03 -14.08 -15.46
CA ALA A 305 -23.24 -15.26 -15.79
C ALA A 305 -22.78 -16.05 -14.55
N LEU A 306 -22.67 -15.39 -13.39
CA LEU A 306 -22.07 -15.96 -12.18
C LEU A 306 -23.07 -16.07 -11.01
N GLU A 307 -24.34 -15.71 -11.19
CA GLU A 307 -25.32 -15.59 -10.08
C GLU A 307 -25.63 -16.91 -9.37
N ASP A 308 -25.39 -18.05 -10.02
CA ASP A 308 -25.69 -19.37 -9.48
C ASP A 308 -24.48 -20.09 -8.87
N LEU A 309 -23.30 -19.47 -8.91
CA LEU A 309 -22.10 -20.02 -8.29
C LEU A 309 -22.09 -19.76 -6.78
N SER A 310 -22.01 -20.85 -6.01
CA SER A 310 -21.95 -20.81 -4.55
C SER A 310 -20.91 -21.80 -4.03
N ALA A 311 -20.30 -21.45 -2.89
CA ALA A 311 -19.45 -22.36 -2.13
C ALA A 311 -20.31 -23.44 -1.47
N ARG A 312 -19.93 -24.71 -1.60
CA ARG A 312 -20.64 -25.85 -1.02
C ARG A 312 -19.94 -26.34 0.25
N TYR A 313 -20.64 -27.17 1.03
CA TYR A 313 -20.13 -27.70 2.31
C TYR A 313 -18.88 -28.58 2.18
N ASP A 314 -18.59 -29.09 0.99
CA ASP A 314 -17.38 -29.84 0.68
C ASP A 314 -16.19 -28.95 0.28
N GLY A 315 -16.34 -27.62 0.32
CA GLY A 315 -15.32 -26.63 -0.07
C GLY A 315 -15.25 -26.35 -1.57
N THR A 316 -16.04 -27.07 -2.38
CA THR A 316 -16.09 -26.87 -3.83
C THR A 316 -16.99 -25.67 -4.19
N VAL A 317 -16.73 -25.05 -5.34
CA VAL A 317 -17.62 -24.04 -5.93
C VAL A 317 -18.39 -24.69 -7.06
N ARG A 318 -19.72 -24.65 -6.97
CA ARG A 318 -20.60 -25.29 -7.95
C ARG A 318 -21.67 -24.35 -8.46
N ASN A 319 -22.11 -24.59 -9.69
CA ASN A 319 -23.26 -23.93 -10.28
C ASN A 319 -24.60 -24.50 -9.76
N SER A 320 -25.71 -24.02 -10.31
CA SER A 320 -27.07 -24.49 -9.98
C SER A 320 -27.34 -25.95 -10.40
N LEU A 321 -26.68 -26.43 -11.46
CA LEU A 321 -26.80 -27.79 -11.97
C LEU A 321 -25.98 -28.81 -11.15
N GLY A 322 -25.08 -28.33 -10.30
CA GLY A 322 -24.17 -29.16 -9.50
C GLY A 322 -22.83 -29.45 -10.18
N ASP A 323 -22.54 -28.83 -11.32
CA ASP A 323 -21.24 -28.90 -11.98
C ASP A 323 -20.20 -28.14 -11.14
N VAL A 324 -19.02 -28.73 -11.01
CA VAL A 324 -17.90 -28.16 -10.26
C VAL A 324 -17.14 -27.18 -11.15
N VAL A 325 -17.04 -25.93 -10.71
CA VAL A 325 -16.23 -24.89 -11.37
C VAL A 325 -14.85 -24.80 -10.75
N GLN A 326 -14.77 -24.88 -9.42
CA GLN A 326 -13.50 -24.96 -8.68
C GLN A 326 -13.59 -26.07 -7.63
N PHE A 327 -12.55 -26.89 -7.54
CA PHE A 327 -12.45 -27.92 -6.48
C PHE A 327 -12.26 -27.32 -5.09
N LEU A 328 -11.70 -26.11 -5.03
CA LEU A 328 -11.54 -25.35 -3.80
C LEU A 328 -11.71 -23.87 -4.14
N TYR A 329 -12.53 -23.15 -3.38
CA TYR A 329 -12.74 -21.72 -3.59
C TYR A 329 -11.40 -20.97 -3.57
N GLY A 330 -11.13 -20.17 -4.61
CA GLY A 330 -9.90 -19.37 -4.67
C GLY A 330 -8.60 -20.18 -4.70
N GLU A 331 -8.66 -21.49 -4.93
CA GLU A 331 -7.54 -22.45 -4.87
C GLU A 331 -6.88 -22.57 -3.48
N ASP A 332 -7.37 -21.87 -2.45
CA ASP A 332 -6.90 -21.91 -1.06
C ASP A 332 -8.02 -22.14 -0.03
N GLY A 333 -9.29 -22.03 -0.41
CA GLY A 333 -10.45 -22.29 0.45
C GLY A 333 -10.71 -21.21 1.49
N LEU A 334 -10.06 -20.05 1.36
CA LEU A 334 -10.09 -18.98 2.35
C LEU A 334 -10.97 -17.82 1.91
N ASP A 335 -11.56 -17.13 2.88
CA ASP A 335 -12.27 -15.87 2.66
C ASP A 335 -11.27 -14.75 2.35
N ALA A 336 -11.52 -14.04 1.24
CA ALA A 336 -10.72 -12.91 0.80
C ALA A 336 -10.62 -11.78 1.85
N MET A 337 -11.60 -11.64 2.75
CA MET A 337 -11.58 -10.65 3.84
C MET A 337 -10.46 -10.91 4.86
N CYS A 338 -10.00 -12.15 4.98
CA CYS A 338 -8.96 -12.55 5.94
C CYS A 338 -7.54 -12.54 5.35
N ILE A 339 -7.41 -12.20 4.07
CA ILE A 339 -6.15 -12.22 3.32
C ILE A 339 -5.47 -10.84 3.42
N GLU A 340 -4.19 -10.85 3.79
CA GLU A 340 -3.39 -9.63 3.90
C GLU A 340 -2.09 -9.73 3.11
N LYS A 341 -1.57 -8.58 2.65
CA LYS A 341 -0.29 -8.52 1.95
C LYS A 341 0.87 -8.70 2.94
N GLN A 342 1.56 -9.82 2.86
CA GLN A 342 2.64 -10.22 3.76
C GLN A 342 3.95 -10.48 3.01
N LYS A 343 5.08 -10.16 3.66
CA LYS A 343 6.40 -10.41 3.09
C LYS A 343 6.84 -11.86 3.31
N LEU A 344 7.12 -12.59 2.22
CA LEU A 344 7.74 -13.91 2.24
C LEU A 344 9.26 -13.79 1.98
N GLY A 345 10.02 -13.51 3.05
CA GLY A 345 11.43 -13.12 2.94
C GLY A 345 12.41 -14.19 2.44
N ILE A 346 11.99 -15.45 2.33
CA ILE A 346 12.85 -16.56 1.87
C ILE A 346 13.10 -16.53 0.35
N LEU A 347 12.33 -15.74 -0.41
CA LEU A 347 12.28 -15.78 -1.86
C LEU A 347 13.51 -15.13 -2.51
N ASN A 348 13.85 -13.87 -2.16
CA ASN A 348 14.91 -13.10 -2.83
C ASN A 348 16.24 -13.09 -2.07
N MET A 349 16.28 -13.67 -0.87
CA MET A 349 17.49 -13.75 -0.07
C MET A 349 18.57 -14.55 -0.81
N SER A 350 19.84 -14.13 -0.73
CA SER A 350 20.96 -14.92 -1.25
C SER A 350 21.13 -16.20 -0.43
N ASP A 351 21.77 -17.23 -1.00
CA ASP A 351 21.97 -18.49 -0.28
C ASP A 351 22.79 -18.31 1.01
N SER A 352 23.82 -17.45 0.95
CA SER A 352 24.62 -17.09 2.13
C SER A 352 23.82 -16.32 3.19
N GLN A 353 22.97 -15.37 2.78
CA GLN A 353 22.10 -14.65 3.72
C GLN A 353 21.05 -15.58 4.34
N PHE A 354 20.51 -16.51 3.55
CA PHE A 354 19.52 -17.48 3.98
C PHE A 354 20.10 -18.45 5.01
N GLU A 355 21.28 -18.98 4.76
CA GLU A 355 22.03 -19.79 5.71
C GLU A 355 22.34 -18.99 6.99
N LYS A 356 22.88 -17.77 6.85
CA LYS A 356 23.16 -16.90 8.01
C LYS A 356 21.93 -16.58 8.84
N LYS A 357 20.74 -16.49 8.23
CA LYS A 357 19.49 -16.18 8.93
C LYS A 357 18.90 -17.41 9.62
N TYR A 358 18.79 -18.55 8.92
CA TYR A 358 18.02 -19.71 9.39
C TYR A 358 18.86 -20.87 9.94
N ARG A 359 20.06 -21.11 9.40
CA ARG A 359 20.89 -22.24 9.81
C ARG A 359 21.45 -22.02 11.22
N LEU A 360 21.33 -23.02 12.09
CA LEU A 360 21.95 -23.05 13.41
C LEU A 360 22.66 -24.39 13.58
N ASP A 361 23.98 -24.36 13.64
CA ASP A 361 24.80 -25.52 13.92
C ASP A 361 25.19 -25.53 15.41
N LEU A 362 24.83 -26.60 16.12
CA LEU A 362 25.15 -26.75 17.55
C LEU A 362 26.57 -27.28 17.79
N ALA A 363 27.26 -27.81 16.77
CA ALA A 363 28.65 -28.24 16.87
C ALA A 363 29.60 -27.03 16.92
N ASN A 364 29.29 -25.99 16.14
CA ASN A 364 29.98 -24.71 16.16
C ASN A 364 28.97 -23.56 16.31
N PRO A 365 28.40 -23.36 17.52
CA PRO A 365 27.35 -22.39 17.71
C PRO A 365 27.92 -20.96 17.64
N PRO A 366 27.17 -20.01 17.06
CA PRO A 366 27.57 -18.61 17.03
C PRO A 366 27.64 -18.01 18.44
N GLU A 367 28.47 -16.99 18.63
CA GLU A 367 28.76 -16.40 19.96
C GLU A 367 27.49 -15.99 20.74
N TRP A 368 26.50 -15.42 20.06
CA TRP A 368 25.23 -15.01 20.66
C TRP A 368 24.45 -16.18 21.29
N PHE A 369 24.62 -17.40 20.78
CA PHE A 369 23.88 -18.58 21.25
C PHE A 369 24.24 -18.93 22.69
N LYS A 370 25.49 -18.74 23.10
CA LYS A 370 25.92 -19.01 24.48
C LYS A 370 25.57 -17.86 25.42
N LYS A 371 25.62 -16.62 24.92
CA LYS A 371 25.45 -15.41 25.74
C LYS A 371 23.99 -15.02 25.95
N ASP A 372 23.20 -15.05 24.88
CA ASP A 372 21.88 -14.42 24.84
C ASP A 372 20.72 -15.43 24.91
N TYR A 373 21.00 -16.72 25.02
CA TYR A 373 20.00 -17.78 25.07
C TYR A 373 20.21 -18.67 26.31
N GLU A 374 19.13 -18.99 27.02
CA GLU A 374 19.18 -19.59 28.36
C GLU A 374 19.89 -20.95 28.36
N TYR A 375 19.54 -21.82 27.42
CA TYR A 375 20.09 -23.18 27.30
C TYR A 375 21.31 -23.29 26.37
N GLY A 376 21.96 -22.17 26.04
CA GLY A 376 23.05 -22.13 25.07
C GLY A 376 24.23 -23.05 25.42
N ASN A 377 24.59 -23.13 26.71
CA ASN A 377 25.67 -23.99 27.18
C ASN A 377 25.28 -25.46 27.25
N GLU A 378 24.02 -25.77 27.58
CA GLU A 378 23.49 -27.14 27.71
C GLU A 378 23.31 -27.80 26.34
N LEU A 379 22.83 -27.05 25.34
CA LEU A 379 22.53 -27.58 24.01
C LEU A 379 23.74 -27.57 23.05
N THR A 380 24.90 -27.06 23.47
CA THR A 380 26.11 -27.10 22.65
C THR A 380 26.55 -28.56 22.44
N GLY A 381 26.50 -29.04 21.20
CA GLY A 381 26.84 -30.42 20.85
C GLY A 381 25.75 -31.47 21.14
N ASP A 382 24.53 -31.05 21.48
CA ASP A 382 23.40 -31.97 21.73
C ASP A 382 22.90 -32.61 20.42
N LYS A 383 23.03 -33.93 20.29
CA LYS A 383 22.68 -34.67 19.06
C LYS A 383 21.18 -34.67 18.75
N PRO A 384 20.27 -34.93 19.72
CA PRO A 384 18.83 -34.86 19.48
C PRO A 384 18.36 -33.49 18.99
N SER A 385 18.80 -32.39 19.63
CA SER A 385 18.45 -31.04 19.20
C SER A 385 19.02 -30.68 17.82
N MET A 386 20.21 -31.17 17.51
CA MET A 386 20.83 -31.00 16.19
C MET A 386 20.00 -31.66 15.09
N ALA A 387 19.55 -32.90 15.31
CA ALA A 387 18.70 -33.61 14.35
C ALA A 387 17.38 -32.87 14.06
N LEU A 388 16.77 -32.24 15.07
CA LEU A 388 15.56 -31.44 14.89
C LEU A 388 15.83 -30.16 14.07
N LEU A 389 16.94 -29.46 14.34
CA LEU A 389 17.34 -28.26 13.61
C LEU A 389 17.72 -28.58 12.15
N ASP A 390 18.34 -29.72 11.90
CA ASP A 390 18.62 -30.21 10.54
C ASP A 390 17.31 -30.49 9.78
N ALA A 391 16.33 -31.13 10.42
CA ALA A 391 15.03 -31.37 9.82
C ALA A 391 14.27 -30.05 9.50
N GLU A 392 14.33 -29.05 10.40
CA GLU A 392 13.77 -27.71 10.14
C GLU A 392 14.45 -27.04 8.93
N TRP A 393 15.78 -27.10 8.88
CA TRP A 393 16.56 -26.53 7.79
C TRP A 393 16.25 -27.16 6.43
N ASP A 394 16.16 -28.50 6.37
CA ASP A 394 15.81 -29.22 5.14
C ASP A 394 14.39 -28.89 4.68
N ALA A 395 13.44 -28.74 5.61
CA ALA A 395 12.08 -28.30 5.30
C ALA A 395 12.07 -26.87 4.72
N LEU A 396 12.81 -25.93 5.32
CA LEU A 396 12.94 -24.56 4.81
C LEU A 396 13.60 -24.50 3.43
N LEU A 397 14.62 -25.33 3.18
CA LEU A 397 15.24 -25.46 1.86
C LEU A 397 14.27 -26.00 0.81
N SER A 398 13.47 -27.01 1.17
CA SER A 398 12.44 -27.57 0.31
C SER A 398 11.37 -26.52 -0.02
N ASP A 399 10.83 -25.85 0.99
CA ASP A 399 9.84 -24.78 0.84
C ASP A 399 10.37 -23.68 -0.07
N ARG A 400 11.62 -23.23 0.14
CA ARG A 400 12.25 -22.20 -0.71
C ARG A 400 12.38 -22.63 -2.17
N ARG A 401 12.70 -23.90 -2.44
CA ARG A 401 12.78 -24.43 -3.82
C ARG A 401 11.39 -24.48 -4.47
N VAL A 402 10.38 -24.96 -3.75
CA VAL A 402 9.00 -25.07 -4.25
C VAL A 402 8.40 -23.69 -4.51
N VAL A 403 8.50 -22.77 -3.55
CA VAL A 403 7.99 -21.39 -3.67
C VAL A 403 8.66 -20.65 -4.81
N ARG A 404 9.98 -20.80 -5.00
CA ARG A 404 10.69 -20.21 -6.15
C ARG A 404 10.25 -20.79 -7.49
N ARG A 405 9.91 -22.08 -7.53
CA ARG A 405 9.39 -22.74 -8.74
C ARG A 405 8.01 -22.19 -9.09
N ILE A 406 7.12 -22.07 -8.10
CA ILE A 406 5.78 -21.49 -8.28
C ILE A 406 5.88 -20.03 -8.74
N ASN A 407 6.73 -19.23 -8.09
CA ASN A 407 6.87 -17.81 -8.37
C ASN A 407 7.91 -17.45 -9.45
N LYS A 408 8.27 -18.40 -10.32
CA LYS A 408 9.33 -18.20 -11.34
C LYS A 408 9.04 -17.01 -12.28
N ALA A 409 7.77 -16.73 -12.58
CA ALA A 409 7.39 -15.60 -13.43
C ALA A 409 7.49 -14.23 -12.72
N LYS A 410 7.42 -14.21 -11.38
CA LYS A 410 7.39 -13.00 -10.55
C LYS A 410 8.44 -13.04 -9.44
N MET A 411 9.65 -13.52 -9.75
CA MET A 411 10.69 -13.73 -8.74
C MET A 411 11.11 -12.48 -7.98
N ASN A 412 10.79 -11.27 -8.45
CA ASN A 412 11.12 -10.03 -7.75
C ASN A 412 10.06 -9.60 -6.73
N GLU A 413 8.88 -10.25 -6.68
CA GLU A 413 7.78 -9.86 -5.79
C GLU A 413 7.79 -10.70 -4.49
N GLU A 414 8.34 -10.13 -3.40
CA GLU A 414 8.36 -10.79 -2.07
C GLU A 414 7.04 -10.66 -1.31
N MET A 415 6.14 -9.77 -1.75
CA MET A 415 4.91 -9.45 -1.04
C MET A 415 3.76 -10.27 -1.61
N MET A 416 3.25 -11.20 -0.83
CA MET A 416 2.20 -12.14 -1.21
C MET A 416 0.92 -11.88 -0.45
N GLN A 417 -0.22 -12.17 -1.05
CA GLN A 417 -1.51 -12.16 -0.38
C GLN A 417 -1.67 -13.47 0.38
N LEU A 418 -1.57 -13.43 1.71
CA LEU A 418 -1.59 -14.61 2.58
C LEU A 418 -2.46 -14.34 3.81
N PRO A 419 -3.15 -15.37 4.34
CA PRO A 419 -3.99 -15.20 5.51
C PRO A 419 -3.15 -14.95 6.75
N LEU A 420 -3.77 -14.40 7.79
CA LEU A 420 -3.22 -14.25 9.14
C LEU A 420 -1.86 -13.52 9.19
N HIS A 421 -1.87 -12.22 9.49
CA HIS A 421 -0.63 -11.45 9.53
C HIS A 421 0.31 -11.86 10.68
N ILE A 422 1.18 -12.86 10.47
CA ILE A 422 2.00 -13.51 11.52
C ILE A 422 2.87 -12.51 12.26
N GLY A 423 3.48 -11.56 11.55
CA GLY A 423 4.32 -10.53 12.18
C GLY A 423 3.56 -9.69 13.21
N ARG A 424 2.25 -9.49 13.02
CA ARG A 424 1.41 -8.71 13.93
C ARG A 424 1.01 -9.54 15.13
N VAL A 425 0.71 -10.82 14.93
CA VAL A 425 0.45 -11.78 16.02
C VAL A 425 1.66 -11.87 16.95
N ILE A 426 2.88 -11.94 16.38
CA ILE A 426 4.13 -11.95 17.17
C ILE A 426 4.29 -10.67 17.99
N GLU A 427 4.11 -9.49 17.37
CA GLU A 427 4.23 -8.21 18.09
C GLU A 427 3.15 -8.04 19.16
N SER A 428 1.92 -8.49 18.89
CA SER A 428 0.83 -8.52 19.87
C SER A 428 1.19 -9.41 21.07
N ALA A 429 1.75 -10.61 20.83
CA ALA A 429 2.18 -11.51 21.89
C ALA A 429 3.34 -10.92 22.71
N LYS A 430 4.36 -10.33 22.06
CA LYS A 430 5.44 -9.63 22.76
C LYS A 430 4.92 -8.56 23.70
N ARG A 431 3.87 -7.82 23.30
CA ARG A 431 3.22 -6.83 24.14
C ARG A 431 2.50 -7.47 25.32
N VAL A 432 1.65 -8.47 25.09
CA VAL A 432 0.84 -9.12 26.15
C VAL A 432 1.74 -9.70 27.25
N PHE A 433 2.86 -10.32 26.85
CA PHE A 433 3.81 -10.94 27.78
C PHE A 433 4.99 -10.05 28.16
N ASN A 434 5.01 -8.78 27.73
CA ASN A 434 6.05 -7.80 28.01
C ASN A 434 7.48 -8.32 27.74
N VAL A 435 7.67 -8.94 26.58
CA VAL A 435 8.96 -9.52 26.15
C VAL A 435 9.91 -8.40 25.75
N LYS A 436 11.07 -8.31 26.42
CA LYS A 436 12.09 -7.29 26.13
C LYS A 436 13.16 -7.83 25.18
N ALA A 437 13.79 -6.93 24.44
CA ALA A 437 14.85 -7.27 23.50
C ALA A 437 16.10 -7.91 24.15
N ASN A 438 16.31 -7.69 25.45
CA ASN A 438 17.44 -8.21 26.21
C ASN A 438 17.10 -9.50 26.99
N ASP A 439 15.86 -9.96 26.95
CA ASP A 439 15.45 -11.16 27.67
C ASP A 439 16.04 -12.40 26.99
N ARG A 440 16.42 -13.40 27.80
CA ARG A 440 16.89 -14.69 27.29
C ARG A 440 15.67 -15.60 27.09
N SER A 441 15.55 -16.19 25.90
CA SER A 441 14.46 -17.12 25.61
C SER A 441 14.68 -18.46 26.34
N ASN A 442 13.59 -19.02 26.88
CA ASN A 442 13.52 -20.31 27.55
C ASN A 442 12.93 -21.42 26.66
N LEU A 443 12.91 -21.24 25.34
CA LEU A 443 12.36 -22.21 24.39
C LEU A 443 13.42 -23.22 23.97
N ARG A 444 13.12 -24.52 23.97
CA ARG A 444 14.01 -25.56 23.40
C ARG A 444 13.62 -25.86 21.96
N PRO A 445 14.54 -26.36 21.11
CA PRO A 445 14.20 -26.79 19.75
C PRO A 445 13.04 -27.80 19.70
N SER A 446 12.97 -28.71 20.69
CA SER A 446 11.87 -29.66 20.84
C SER A 446 10.53 -29.01 21.13
N ASP A 447 10.49 -27.90 21.88
CA ASP A 447 9.24 -27.18 22.16
C ASP A 447 8.74 -26.44 20.92
N VAL A 448 9.64 -25.88 20.10
CA VAL A 448 9.28 -25.03 18.96
C VAL A 448 8.96 -25.87 17.73
N ILE A 449 9.89 -26.71 17.30
CA ILE A 449 9.81 -27.40 16.00
C ILE A 449 8.67 -28.41 16.01
N VAL A 450 8.52 -29.20 17.08
CA VAL A 450 7.45 -30.19 17.22
C VAL A 450 6.09 -29.50 17.28
N SER A 451 5.95 -28.43 18.09
CA SER A 451 4.68 -27.71 18.21
C SER A 451 4.26 -27.03 16.90
N ILE A 452 5.20 -26.50 16.12
CA ILE A 452 4.92 -25.94 14.78
C ILE A 452 4.48 -27.06 13.83
N GLN A 453 5.18 -28.19 13.81
CA GLN A 453 4.78 -29.33 12.98
C GLN A 453 3.37 -29.81 13.33
N ASP A 454 3.07 -29.96 14.62
CA ASP A 454 1.74 -30.34 15.10
C ASP A 454 0.67 -29.31 14.73
N MET A 455 0.97 -28.02 14.84
CA MET A 455 0.07 -26.95 14.41
C MET A 455 -0.19 -27.01 12.90
N LEU A 456 0.86 -27.14 12.08
CA LEU A 456 0.73 -27.22 10.63
C LEU A 456 -0.02 -28.48 10.16
N ASN A 457 0.07 -29.58 10.93
CA ASN A 457 -0.70 -30.80 10.68
C ASN A 457 -2.19 -30.64 11.04
N LYS A 458 -2.52 -29.78 12.01
CA LYS A 458 -3.90 -29.43 12.37
C LYS A 458 -4.54 -28.44 11.40
N MET A 459 -3.75 -27.52 10.84
CA MET A 459 -4.18 -26.53 9.84
C MET A 459 -4.40 -27.16 8.47
N LYS A 460 -5.51 -27.90 8.35
CA LYS A 460 -5.97 -28.50 7.09
C LYS A 460 -7.10 -27.70 6.47
N ILE A 461 -7.07 -27.57 5.16
CA ILE A 461 -8.17 -27.01 4.35
C ILE A 461 -9.10 -28.13 3.92
N VAL A 462 -8.54 -29.17 3.29
CA VAL A 462 -9.32 -30.30 2.78
C VAL A 462 -9.35 -31.39 3.84
N ARG A 463 -10.54 -31.69 4.34
CA ARG A 463 -10.76 -32.70 5.38
C ARG A 463 -10.97 -34.07 4.73
N GLY A 464 -9.93 -34.89 4.67
CA GLY A 464 -10.00 -36.26 4.20
C GLY A 464 -8.74 -37.07 4.53
N SER A 465 -8.86 -38.38 4.54
CA SER A 465 -7.75 -39.33 4.74
C SER A 465 -7.37 -40.09 3.48
N ASP A 466 -8.15 -39.94 2.40
CA ASP A 466 -7.86 -40.51 1.11
C ASP A 466 -6.67 -39.80 0.42
N PRO A 467 -5.95 -40.48 -0.49
CA PRO A 467 -4.76 -39.92 -1.13
C PRO A 467 -5.01 -38.60 -1.87
N ILE A 468 -6.20 -38.43 -2.46
CA ILE A 468 -6.55 -37.24 -3.24
C ILE A 468 -6.75 -36.04 -2.31
N SER A 469 -7.50 -36.21 -1.22
CA SER A 469 -7.69 -35.16 -0.22
C SER A 469 -6.37 -34.71 0.42
N LEU A 470 -5.46 -35.65 0.69
CA LEU A 470 -4.14 -35.33 1.23
C LEU A 470 -3.29 -34.52 0.24
N GLU A 471 -3.34 -34.87 -1.05
CA GLU A 471 -2.67 -34.11 -2.10
C GLU A 471 -3.28 -32.70 -2.26
N ALA A 472 -4.61 -32.61 -2.28
CA ALA A 472 -5.31 -31.34 -2.40
C ALA A 472 -5.01 -30.39 -1.23
N ASP A 473 -5.02 -30.90 0.01
CA ASP A 473 -4.62 -30.13 1.20
C ASP A 473 -3.15 -29.68 1.12
N ALA A 474 -2.26 -30.59 0.73
CA ALA A 474 -0.84 -30.28 0.59
C ALA A 474 -0.62 -29.14 -0.42
N ASN A 475 -1.32 -29.17 -1.55
CA ASN A 475 -1.24 -28.16 -2.60
C ASN A 475 -1.82 -26.80 -2.17
N ALA A 476 -2.98 -26.78 -1.51
CA ALA A 476 -3.63 -25.56 -1.08
C ALA A 476 -2.85 -24.82 0.04
N THR A 477 -2.08 -25.56 0.84
CA THR A 477 -1.36 -25.01 2.01
C THR A 477 0.12 -24.70 1.77
N ILE A 478 0.67 -24.90 0.56
CA ILE A 478 2.12 -24.75 0.29
C ILE A 478 2.65 -23.39 0.73
N LEU A 479 2.02 -22.31 0.23
CA LEU A 479 2.51 -20.94 0.48
C LEU A 479 2.36 -20.54 1.94
N TRP A 480 1.25 -20.92 2.57
CA TRP A 480 0.99 -20.67 3.99
C TRP A 480 1.99 -21.41 4.89
N LYS A 481 2.19 -22.72 4.67
CA LYS A 481 3.15 -23.54 5.42
C LYS A 481 4.57 -22.99 5.29
N ALA A 482 4.98 -22.59 4.08
CA ALA A 482 6.26 -21.95 3.85
C ALA A 482 6.41 -20.61 4.60
N LEU A 483 5.35 -19.78 4.63
CA LEU A 483 5.36 -18.54 5.39
C LEU A 483 5.52 -18.81 6.90
N VAL A 484 4.69 -19.69 7.46
CA VAL A 484 4.73 -20.02 8.89
C VAL A 484 6.10 -20.54 9.29
N ARG A 485 6.65 -21.53 8.56
CA ARG A 485 7.98 -22.07 8.84
C ARG A 485 9.06 -20.99 8.72
N SER A 486 8.96 -20.11 7.74
CA SER A 486 9.93 -19.02 7.57
C SER A 486 9.88 -17.95 8.66
N ARG A 487 8.73 -17.73 9.32
CA ARG A 487 8.53 -16.69 10.34
C ARG A 487 8.68 -17.21 11.76
N LEU A 488 8.35 -18.48 11.97
CA LEU A 488 8.43 -19.15 13.27
C LEU A 488 9.61 -20.11 13.35
N SER A 489 10.66 -19.92 12.52
CA SER A 489 11.88 -20.72 12.64
C SER A 489 12.50 -20.56 14.03
N PHE A 490 13.09 -21.63 14.57
CA PHE A 490 13.65 -21.63 15.93
C PHE A 490 14.63 -20.46 16.14
N LYS A 491 15.53 -20.26 15.19
CA LYS A 491 16.54 -19.19 15.26
C LYS A 491 15.94 -17.79 15.25
N GLU A 492 14.93 -17.52 14.41
CA GLU A 492 14.26 -16.20 14.34
C GLU A 492 13.48 -15.92 15.63
N ILE A 493 12.79 -16.94 16.18
CA ILE A 493 12.07 -16.84 17.45
C ILE A 493 13.01 -16.52 18.63
N VAL A 494 14.12 -17.25 18.75
CA VAL A 494 15.02 -17.14 19.90
C VAL A 494 15.94 -15.93 19.80
N LYS A 495 16.45 -15.62 18.60
CA LYS A 495 17.44 -14.55 18.41
C LYS A 495 16.80 -13.19 18.17
N ASP A 496 15.84 -13.12 17.26
CA ASP A 496 15.31 -11.84 16.79
C ASP A 496 14.06 -11.43 17.59
N HIS A 497 13.16 -12.38 17.88
CA HIS A 497 11.94 -12.10 18.64
C HIS A 497 12.07 -12.31 20.16
N ARG A 498 13.06 -13.08 20.64
CA ARG A 498 13.34 -13.34 22.07
C ARG A 498 12.13 -13.89 22.84
N LEU A 499 11.26 -14.66 22.19
CA LEU A 499 10.00 -15.11 22.81
C LEU A 499 10.25 -16.10 23.96
N ASN A 500 9.40 -16.05 24.98
CA ASN A 500 9.31 -17.08 26.01
C ASN A 500 8.25 -18.13 25.65
N LYS A 501 8.24 -19.25 26.38
CA LYS A 501 7.31 -20.37 26.13
C LYS A 501 5.83 -19.95 26.16
N LEU A 502 5.42 -19.14 27.14
CA LEU A 502 4.04 -18.66 27.25
C LEU A 502 3.62 -17.80 26.05
N ALA A 503 4.49 -16.89 25.60
CA ALA A 503 4.22 -16.04 24.44
C ALA A 503 4.16 -16.87 23.16
N PHE A 504 5.02 -17.88 23.02
CA PHE A 504 5.00 -18.79 21.89
C PHE A 504 3.72 -19.64 21.84
N ASP A 505 3.32 -20.25 22.96
CA ASP A 505 2.09 -21.04 23.05
C ASP A 505 0.85 -20.18 22.74
N HIS A 506 0.84 -18.92 23.19
CA HIS A 506 -0.21 -17.96 22.85
C HIS A 506 -0.27 -17.66 21.34
N ILE A 507 0.88 -17.48 20.67
CA ILE A 507 0.93 -17.26 19.22
C ILE A 507 0.33 -18.46 18.48
N LEU A 508 0.72 -19.69 18.84
CA LEU A 508 0.19 -20.90 18.19
C LEU A 508 -1.33 -21.03 18.39
N GLY A 509 -1.81 -20.77 19.61
CA GLY A 509 -3.25 -20.78 19.92
C GLY A 509 -4.03 -19.74 19.10
N GLU A 510 -3.50 -18.52 19.00
CA GLU A 510 -4.14 -17.45 18.23
C GLU A 510 -4.17 -17.75 16.73
N LEU A 511 -3.07 -18.27 16.18
CA LEU A 511 -3.02 -18.66 14.76
C LEU A 511 -4.02 -19.77 14.44
N LEU A 512 -4.16 -20.78 15.30
CA LEU A 512 -5.17 -21.84 15.14
C LEU A 512 -6.60 -21.28 15.20
N ASN A 513 -6.89 -20.45 16.20
CA ASN A 513 -8.21 -19.84 16.35
C ASN A 513 -8.61 -18.97 15.16
N ARG A 514 -7.65 -18.20 14.60
CA ARG A 514 -7.93 -17.38 13.42
C ARG A 514 -7.99 -18.21 12.14
N TRP A 515 -7.22 -19.28 12.03
CA TRP A 515 -7.27 -20.19 10.88
C TRP A 515 -8.66 -20.79 10.69
N ASP A 516 -9.28 -21.28 11.78
CA ASP A 516 -10.63 -21.85 11.73
C ASP A 516 -11.72 -20.84 11.32
N ARG A 517 -11.45 -19.53 11.49
CA ARG A 517 -12.36 -18.45 11.07
C ARG A 517 -12.09 -17.93 9.66
N ALA A 518 -10.97 -18.30 9.05
CA ALA A 518 -10.54 -17.77 7.76
C ALA A 518 -11.17 -18.52 6.57
N PHE A 519 -11.89 -19.61 6.81
CA PHE A 519 -12.54 -20.39 5.76
C PHE A 519 -13.72 -19.63 5.15
N VAL A 520 -13.89 -19.79 3.84
CA VAL A 520 -15.10 -19.37 3.14
C VAL A 520 -16.33 -20.03 3.77
N SER A 521 -17.41 -19.27 3.93
CA SER A 521 -18.64 -19.81 4.52
C SER A 521 -19.38 -20.65 3.48
N PRO A 522 -19.72 -21.93 3.76
CA PRO A 522 -20.58 -22.70 2.88
C PRO A 522 -21.92 -21.99 2.66
N GLY A 523 -22.37 -21.91 1.41
CA GLY A 523 -23.56 -21.16 1.00
C GLY A 523 -23.27 -19.72 0.58
N GLU A 524 -22.03 -19.25 0.69
CA GLU A 524 -21.64 -17.94 0.19
C GLU A 524 -21.78 -17.85 -1.34
N MET A 525 -22.42 -16.78 -1.81
CA MET A 525 -22.68 -16.51 -3.22
C MET A 525 -21.45 -15.92 -3.91
N VAL A 526 -20.37 -16.72 -3.95
CA VAL A 526 -19.05 -16.33 -4.43
C VAL A 526 -19.05 -15.82 -5.86
N GLY A 527 -19.97 -16.29 -6.72
CA GLY A 527 -20.05 -15.80 -8.10
C GLY A 527 -20.57 -14.37 -8.21
N VAL A 528 -21.59 -14.01 -7.44
CA VAL A 528 -22.10 -12.62 -7.39
C VAL A 528 -21.05 -11.70 -6.80
N LEU A 529 -20.36 -12.14 -5.74
CA LEU A 529 -19.27 -11.39 -5.12
C LEU A 529 -18.14 -11.14 -6.12
N ALA A 530 -17.72 -12.17 -6.86
CA ALA A 530 -16.68 -12.06 -7.88
C ALA A 530 -17.11 -11.13 -9.02
N ALA A 531 -18.35 -11.26 -9.51
CA ALA A 531 -18.91 -10.37 -10.53
C ALA A 531 -18.83 -8.91 -10.09
N GLN A 532 -19.32 -8.61 -8.87
CA GLN A 532 -19.34 -7.26 -8.32
C GLN A 532 -17.95 -6.68 -8.04
N SER A 533 -16.98 -7.54 -7.76
CA SER A 533 -15.59 -7.12 -7.51
C SER A 533 -14.83 -6.83 -8.80
N ILE A 534 -15.23 -7.45 -9.93
CA ILE A 534 -14.61 -7.26 -11.24
C ILE A 534 -15.18 -6.05 -11.98
N GLY A 535 -16.51 -5.91 -12.01
CA GLY A 535 -17.20 -4.83 -12.71
C GLY A 535 -17.45 -3.63 -11.82
#